data_AF-A0A9W6XQI1-F1
#
_entry.id   AF-A0A9W6XQI1-F1
#
_cell.length_a   1.000
_cell.length_b   1.000
_cell.length_c   1.000
_cell.angle_alpha   90.00
_cell.angle_beta   90.00
_cell.angle_gamma   90.00
#
_symmetry.space_group_name_H-M   'P 1'
#
loop_
_entity.id
_entity.type
_entity.pdbx_description
1 polymer ?
#
loop_
_entity_poly.entity_id
_entity_poly.type
_entity_poly.pdbx_seq_one_letter_code
_entity_poly.pdbx_strand_id
1 'polypeptide(L)'
;MLSSSSTLALLAVATLAEHANAHSNMILPLPTWTVGWSTNSFAATVEGDKYLPVPDGMSYSTTPADNTKAYWAAFNSSSYKSLKELITKTGDVQTQSPFGTATLECDYSLVNGTARDLPGKVEWNQFTSSHEGPCEVWCDDTLVFEDWNCAVDYTSNPVKLPYNKAKCKDASRLTSYWLALHGLPWQAYINCAPLTGGTAAGPTGSSASSTASQTLTTTTAPTGATAVSEDASAGDDSDSGIGNEAEQTTDAPAMTTAALSTSKTASTDKCSVRRRRRE
;
A
#
# COMPACT_ATOMS: atom_id res chain seq x y z
N MET A 1 68.60 -3.98 23.25
CA MET A 1 67.38 -4.82 23.25
C MET A 1 66.38 -4.21 24.23
N LEU A 2 65.34 -3.53 23.75
CA LEU A 2 64.10 -3.32 24.50
C LEU A 2 62.96 -3.78 23.57
N SER A 3 61.95 -4.46 24.13
CA SER A 3 60.80 -4.94 23.36
C SER A 3 59.67 -3.91 23.40
N SER A 4 58.91 -3.80 22.32
CA SER A 4 57.65 -3.06 22.27
C SER A 4 56.63 -3.86 21.47
N SER A 5 55.88 -4.71 22.17
CA SER A 5 54.81 -5.52 21.58
C SER A 5 53.50 -4.71 21.54
N SER A 6 53.26 -4.00 20.44
CA SER A 6 52.02 -3.26 20.23
C SER A 6 50.86 -4.20 19.91
N THR A 7 50.03 -4.51 20.92
CA THR A 7 48.83 -5.35 20.74
C THR A 7 47.72 -4.57 20.03
N LEU A 8 47.47 -4.85 18.75
CA LEU A 8 46.27 -4.34 18.06
C LEU A 8 45.02 -5.10 18.51
N ALA A 9 44.15 -4.44 19.28
CA ALA A 9 42.80 -4.92 19.53
C ALA A 9 41.87 -4.46 18.39
N LEU A 10 41.53 -5.37 17.46
CA LEU A 10 40.46 -5.12 16.50
C LEU A 10 39.10 -5.35 17.17
N LEU A 11 38.35 -4.29 17.43
CA LEU A 11 36.92 -4.40 17.70
C LEU A 11 36.18 -4.64 16.38
N ALA A 12 35.73 -5.88 16.16
CA ALA A 12 34.83 -6.20 15.06
C ALA A 12 33.41 -5.72 15.41
N VAL A 13 33.03 -4.53 14.93
CA VAL A 13 31.67 -4.00 15.08
C VAL A 13 30.74 -4.73 14.10
N ALA A 14 30.01 -5.73 14.59
CA ALA A 14 28.99 -6.42 13.81
C ALA A 14 27.75 -5.52 13.68
N THR A 15 27.62 -4.85 12.53
CA THR A 15 26.42 -4.06 12.21
C THR A 15 25.24 -5.00 11.92
N LEU A 16 24.37 -5.19 12.91
CA LEU A 16 23.05 -5.76 12.70
C LEU A 16 22.25 -4.80 11.81
N ALA A 17 22.16 -5.11 10.52
CA ALA A 17 21.34 -4.39 9.58
C ALA A 17 19.86 -4.76 9.80
N GLU A 18 19.23 -4.09 10.75
CA GLU A 18 17.76 -4.12 10.93
C GLU A 18 17.11 -3.72 9.61
N HIS A 19 16.65 -4.73 8.86
CA HIS A 19 15.80 -4.49 7.70
C HIS A 19 14.44 -4.08 8.21
N ALA A 20 14.26 -2.78 8.42
CA ALA A 20 12.96 -2.17 8.59
C ALA A 20 12.11 -2.55 7.38
N ASN A 21 11.23 -3.54 7.56
CA ASN A 21 10.42 -4.11 6.49
C ASN A 21 9.27 -3.16 6.15
N ALA A 22 9.59 -1.98 5.62
CA ALA A 22 8.66 -0.95 5.16
C ALA A 22 8.04 -1.32 3.80
N HIS A 23 7.53 -2.55 3.71
CA HIS A 23 7.02 -3.15 2.48
C HIS A 23 5.52 -3.37 2.56
N SER A 24 4.77 -2.62 1.75
CA SER A 24 3.31 -2.70 1.64
C SER A 24 2.88 -4.00 0.98
N ASN A 25 2.77 -5.08 1.76
CA ASN A 25 2.51 -6.42 1.26
C ASN A 25 1.68 -7.28 2.22
N MET A 26 0.92 -8.24 1.67
CA MET A 26 0.27 -9.28 2.46
C MET A 26 1.32 -10.18 3.14
N ILE A 27 1.13 -10.45 4.43
CA ILE A 27 1.99 -11.32 5.24
C ILE A 27 1.24 -12.53 5.82
N LEU A 28 -0.09 -12.50 5.88
CA LEU A 28 -0.93 -13.64 6.26
C LEU A 28 -2.20 -13.68 5.38
N PRO A 29 -2.48 -14.77 4.64
CA PRO A 29 -1.62 -15.94 4.43
C PRO A 29 -0.33 -15.54 3.71
N LEU A 30 0.82 -16.06 4.17
CA LEU A 30 2.14 -15.61 3.69
C LEU A 30 2.34 -15.98 2.21
N PRO A 31 2.48 -15.01 1.28
CA PRO A 31 2.74 -15.32 -0.13
C PRO A 31 4.07 -16.06 -0.31
N THR A 32 4.21 -16.79 -1.42
CA THR A 32 5.53 -17.25 -1.89
C THR A 32 5.99 -16.28 -2.96
N TRP A 33 7.16 -15.68 -2.77
CA TRP A 33 7.71 -14.66 -3.64
C TRP A 33 8.75 -15.25 -4.61
N THR A 34 8.87 -14.68 -5.82
CA THR A 34 9.79 -15.17 -6.87
C THR A 34 11.24 -15.31 -6.43
N VAL A 35 11.69 -14.49 -5.48
CA VAL A 35 13.06 -14.49 -4.92
C VAL A 35 13.15 -14.93 -3.44
N GLY A 36 12.03 -15.32 -2.82
CA GLY A 36 11.97 -15.82 -1.44
C GLY A 36 11.75 -14.77 -0.34
N TRP A 37 11.76 -13.48 -0.65
CA TRP A 37 11.37 -12.37 0.24
C TRP A 37 10.37 -11.43 -0.45
N SER A 38 9.64 -10.59 0.29
CA SER A 38 8.61 -9.68 -0.22
C SER A 38 9.15 -8.39 -0.85
N THR A 39 8.34 -7.72 -1.68
CA THR A 39 8.60 -6.35 -2.17
C THR A 39 7.59 -5.34 -1.61
N ASN A 40 7.91 -4.05 -1.70
CA ASN A 40 7.03 -2.91 -1.40
C ASN A 40 6.44 -2.27 -2.66
N SER A 41 6.71 -2.86 -3.83
CA SER A 41 6.39 -2.28 -5.12
C SER A 41 5.04 -2.80 -5.61
N PHE A 42 4.33 -1.94 -6.34
CA PHE A 42 3.01 -2.22 -6.87
C PHE A 42 3.08 -3.10 -8.12
N ALA A 43 2.05 -3.93 -8.31
CA ALA A 43 1.89 -4.85 -9.43
C ALA A 43 1.69 -4.11 -10.76
N ALA A 44 0.92 -3.02 -10.74
CA ALA A 44 0.50 -2.29 -11.92
C ALA A 44 0.24 -0.81 -11.64
N THR A 45 0.38 0.02 -12.66
CA THR A 45 -0.16 1.38 -12.70
C THR A 45 -1.57 1.37 -13.29
N VAL A 46 -2.44 2.28 -12.82
CA VAL A 46 -3.74 2.55 -13.44
C VAL A 46 -3.83 4.03 -13.81
N GLU A 47 -3.99 4.31 -15.10
CA GLU A 47 -4.27 5.65 -15.65
C GLU A 47 -5.69 6.08 -15.27
N GLY A 48 -5.86 6.57 -14.03
CA GLY A 48 -7.16 6.73 -13.38
C GLY A 48 -8.12 7.65 -14.13
N ASP A 49 -7.66 8.78 -14.65
CA ASP A 49 -8.46 9.74 -15.42
C ASP A 49 -8.93 9.19 -16.79
N LYS A 50 -8.17 8.29 -17.40
CA LYS A 50 -8.51 7.61 -18.65
C LYS A 50 -9.67 6.62 -18.50
N TYR A 51 -9.75 5.93 -17.36
CA TYR A 51 -10.73 4.85 -17.14
C TYR A 51 -11.87 5.23 -16.19
N LEU A 52 -11.63 6.17 -15.27
CA LEU A 52 -12.59 6.80 -14.36
C LEU A 52 -12.41 8.33 -14.45
N PRO A 53 -12.97 9.01 -15.47
CA PRO A 53 -12.79 10.45 -15.66
C PRO A 53 -13.12 11.27 -14.41
N VAL A 54 -12.30 12.28 -14.14
CA VAL A 54 -12.40 13.14 -12.95
C VAL A 54 -13.80 13.77 -12.88
N PRO A 55 -14.55 13.62 -11.78
CA PRO A 55 -15.87 14.23 -11.64
C PRO A 55 -15.80 15.77 -11.61
N ASP A 56 -16.89 16.42 -12.04
CA ASP A 56 -16.99 17.89 -12.07
C ASP A 56 -16.65 18.52 -10.69
N GLY A 57 -15.67 19.42 -10.69
CA GLY A 57 -15.20 20.11 -9.48
C GLY A 57 -14.27 19.30 -8.57
N MET A 58 -13.89 18.08 -8.94
CA MET A 58 -12.97 17.21 -8.18
C MET A 58 -11.57 17.12 -8.82
N SER A 59 -10.67 16.32 -8.23
CA SER A 59 -9.30 16.12 -8.70
C SER A 59 -8.71 14.79 -8.23
N TYR A 60 -7.71 14.28 -8.97
CA TYR A 60 -6.82 13.18 -8.56
C TYR A 60 -5.38 13.67 -8.27
N SER A 61 -5.23 14.95 -7.96
CA SER A 61 -3.93 15.61 -7.73
C SER A 61 -3.96 16.52 -6.49
N THR A 62 -4.74 16.11 -5.49
CA THR A 62 -4.95 16.79 -4.20
C THR A 62 -4.49 15.90 -3.05
N THR A 63 -5.14 15.94 -1.87
CA THR A 63 -4.79 15.03 -0.76
C THR A 63 -5.19 13.60 -1.10
N PRO A 64 -4.52 12.57 -0.53
CA PRO A 64 -4.94 11.16 -0.71
C PRO A 64 -6.43 10.96 -0.37
N ALA A 65 -6.90 11.49 0.77
CA ALA A 65 -8.32 11.48 1.16
C ALA A 65 -9.27 12.12 0.13
N ASP A 66 -8.91 13.27 -0.46
CA ASP A 66 -9.76 13.95 -1.46
C ASP A 66 -9.74 13.23 -2.81
N ASN A 67 -8.58 12.70 -3.21
CA ASN A 67 -8.45 11.84 -4.38
C ASN A 67 -9.28 10.54 -4.19
N THR A 68 -9.35 9.99 -2.98
CA THR A 68 -10.19 8.82 -2.64
C THR A 68 -11.69 9.14 -2.73
N LYS A 69 -12.13 10.33 -2.31
CA LYS A 69 -13.52 10.79 -2.52
C LYS A 69 -13.84 10.92 -4.00
N ALA A 70 -12.94 11.52 -4.78
CA ALA A 70 -13.08 11.67 -6.22
C ALA A 70 -13.14 10.33 -6.96
N TYR A 71 -12.27 9.38 -6.58
CA TYR A 71 -12.30 8.00 -7.08
C TYR A 71 -13.67 7.37 -6.85
N TRP A 72 -14.20 7.45 -5.62
CA TRP A 72 -15.48 6.81 -5.30
C TRP A 72 -16.67 7.45 -6.04
N ALA A 73 -16.65 8.77 -6.25
CA ALA A 73 -17.63 9.45 -7.08
C ALA A 73 -17.58 8.99 -8.56
N ALA A 74 -16.40 8.82 -9.13
CA ALA A 74 -16.23 8.31 -10.50
C ALA A 74 -16.55 6.80 -10.62
N PHE A 75 -16.05 5.98 -9.69
CA PHE A 75 -16.25 4.53 -9.66
C PHE A 75 -17.73 4.15 -9.51
N ASN A 76 -18.46 4.80 -8.60
CA ASN A 76 -19.90 4.59 -8.43
C ASN A 76 -20.72 5.05 -9.65
N SER A 77 -20.17 5.96 -10.46
CA SER A 77 -20.76 6.40 -11.74
C SER A 77 -20.37 5.50 -12.93
N SER A 78 -19.53 4.47 -12.71
CA SER A 78 -18.90 3.67 -13.77
C SER A 78 -19.61 2.32 -14.03
N SER A 79 -19.12 1.62 -15.06
CA SER A 79 -19.56 0.26 -15.37
C SER A 79 -18.89 -0.82 -14.51
N TYR A 80 -17.75 -0.54 -13.86
CA TYR A 80 -17.02 -1.49 -13.02
C TYR A 80 -17.84 -1.89 -11.77
N LYS A 81 -17.57 -3.07 -11.23
CA LYS A 81 -18.32 -3.69 -10.12
C LYS A 81 -17.44 -4.08 -8.94
N SER A 82 -16.12 -4.08 -9.11
CA SER A 82 -15.14 -4.28 -8.05
C SER A 82 -13.79 -3.63 -8.37
N LEU A 83 -12.96 -3.45 -7.34
CA LEU A 83 -11.57 -3.03 -7.47
C LEU A 83 -10.75 -4.06 -8.26
N LYS A 84 -10.97 -5.36 -7.99
CA LYS A 84 -10.43 -6.47 -8.80
C LYS A 84 -10.80 -6.30 -10.29
N GLU A 85 -12.04 -5.99 -10.63
CA GLU A 85 -12.46 -5.82 -12.03
C GLU A 85 -11.82 -4.60 -12.69
N LEU A 86 -11.70 -3.47 -11.99
CA LEU A 86 -10.99 -2.29 -12.47
C LEU A 86 -9.53 -2.65 -12.79
N ILE A 87 -8.77 -3.05 -11.76
CA ILE A 87 -7.34 -3.35 -11.85
C ILE A 87 -7.05 -4.41 -12.92
N THR A 88 -7.83 -5.50 -12.99
CA THR A 88 -7.59 -6.58 -13.97
C THR A 88 -7.93 -6.19 -15.41
N LYS A 89 -8.71 -5.12 -15.63
CA LYS A 89 -9.03 -4.60 -16.98
C LYS A 89 -8.17 -3.40 -17.41
N THR A 90 -7.57 -2.68 -16.46
CA THR A 90 -6.93 -1.38 -16.72
C THR A 90 -5.48 -1.25 -16.24
N GLY A 91 -4.95 -2.24 -15.53
CA GLY A 91 -3.63 -2.21 -14.92
C GLY A 91 -2.50 -2.51 -15.90
N ASP A 92 -1.59 -1.55 -16.07
CA ASP A 92 -0.35 -1.73 -16.83
C ASP A 92 0.75 -2.30 -15.90
N VAL A 93 1.07 -3.59 -16.08
CA VAL A 93 1.93 -4.37 -15.17
C VAL A 93 3.39 -3.92 -15.15
N GLN A 94 4.01 -3.98 -13.97
CA GLN A 94 5.36 -3.48 -13.73
C GLN A 94 6.42 -4.58 -13.75
N THR A 95 7.63 -4.23 -14.21
CA THR A 95 8.82 -5.10 -14.16
C THR A 95 9.83 -4.56 -13.16
N GLN A 96 10.14 -5.34 -12.13
CA GLN A 96 11.11 -5.01 -11.08
C GLN A 96 12.20 -6.07 -11.00
N SER A 97 13.47 -5.64 -10.99
CA SER A 97 14.59 -6.53 -10.62
C SER A 97 14.72 -6.56 -9.09
N PRO A 98 14.90 -7.73 -8.45
CA PRO A 98 15.08 -9.07 -9.04
C PRO A 98 13.78 -9.88 -9.24
N PHE A 99 12.62 -9.31 -8.93
CA PHE A 99 11.33 -10.01 -8.82
C PHE A 99 10.74 -10.54 -10.14
N GLY A 100 11.08 -9.94 -11.28
CA GLY A 100 10.54 -10.27 -12.60
C GLY A 100 9.48 -9.26 -13.07
N THR A 101 8.46 -9.73 -13.78
CA THR A 101 7.29 -8.93 -14.17
C THR A 101 6.08 -9.39 -13.38
N ALA A 102 5.32 -8.44 -12.84
CA ALA A 102 4.14 -8.69 -12.04
C ALA A 102 2.97 -9.27 -12.87
N THR A 103 2.00 -9.87 -12.17
CA THR A 103 0.75 -10.35 -12.76
C THR A 103 -0.46 -9.66 -12.12
N LEU A 104 -1.56 -9.48 -12.87
CA LEU A 104 -2.81 -8.95 -12.29
C LEU A 104 -3.59 -10.00 -11.43
N GLU A 105 -3.06 -11.22 -11.35
CA GLU A 105 -3.59 -12.34 -10.56
C GLU A 105 -2.92 -12.47 -9.18
N CYS A 106 -1.61 -12.19 -9.10
CA CYS A 106 -0.79 -12.42 -7.90
C CYS A 106 0.48 -11.54 -7.80
N ASP A 107 0.64 -10.50 -8.63
CA ASP A 107 1.80 -9.59 -8.62
C ASP A 107 3.13 -10.37 -8.78
N TYR A 108 4.15 -10.03 -7.99
CA TYR A 108 5.42 -10.74 -7.80
C TYR A 108 5.33 -11.97 -6.85
N SER A 109 4.14 -12.31 -6.37
CA SER A 109 3.89 -13.57 -5.65
C SER A 109 3.42 -14.68 -6.60
N LEU A 110 3.63 -15.94 -6.20
CA LEU A 110 3.43 -17.12 -7.04
C LEU A 110 2.03 -17.72 -6.89
N VAL A 111 1.27 -17.73 -7.99
CA VAL A 111 -0.02 -18.43 -8.13
C VAL A 111 0.09 -19.93 -7.84
N ASN A 112 1.26 -20.53 -8.05
CA ASN A 112 1.60 -21.92 -7.75
C ASN A 112 2.63 -22.05 -6.61
N GLY A 113 2.62 -21.09 -5.67
CA GLY A 113 3.47 -21.08 -4.48
C GLY A 113 3.16 -22.15 -3.44
N THR A 114 3.72 -21.99 -2.24
CA THR A 114 3.45 -22.84 -1.08
C THR A 114 2.03 -22.62 -0.59
N ALA A 115 1.19 -23.66 -0.63
CA ALA A 115 -0.16 -23.61 -0.07
C ALA A 115 -0.15 -23.25 1.44
N ARG A 116 -1.13 -22.44 1.85
CA ARG A 116 -1.29 -21.92 3.21
C ARG A 116 -2.65 -22.27 3.79
N ASP A 117 -2.70 -22.50 5.09
CA ASP A 117 -3.98 -22.67 5.78
C ASP A 117 -4.72 -21.32 5.83
N LEU A 118 -6.04 -21.38 5.61
CA LEU A 118 -6.92 -20.22 5.59
C LEU A 118 -6.91 -19.53 6.99
N PRO A 119 -6.42 -18.29 7.15
CA PRO A 119 -6.09 -17.71 8.45
C PRO A 119 -7.32 -17.18 9.22
N GLY A 120 -7.14 -16.64 10.42
CA GLY A 120 -8.22 -16.00 11.19
C GLY A 120 -8.65 -14.63 10.63
N LYS A 121 -7.68 -13.88 10.10
CA LYS A 121 -7.79 -12.60 9.41
C LYS A 121 -6.75 -12.56 8.29
N VAL A 122 -6.91 -11.68 7.31
CA VAL A 122 -5.79 -11.33 6.42
C VAL A 122 -4.93 -10.32 7.16
N GLU A 123 -3.61 -10.52 7.15
CA GLU A 123 -2.67 -9.55 7.68
C GLU A 123 -1.85 -8.93 6.55
N TRP A 124 -1.85 -7.59 6.52
CA TRP A 124 -1.11 -6.77 5.57
C TRP A 124 -0.09 -5.93 6.33
N ASN A 125 1.15 -5.93 5.87
CA ASN A 125 2.17 -5.06 6.43
C ASN A 125 1.98 -3.66 5.86
N GLN A 126 1.58 -2.70 6.70
CA GLN A 126 1.45 -1.26 6.39
C GLN A 126 0.55 -0.90 5.19
N PHE A 127 -0.65 -0.40 5.49
CA PHE A 127 -1.21 0.71 4.70
C PHE A 127 -0.65 2.03 5.25
N THR A 128 -0.47 3.04 4.40
CA THR A 128 0.10 4.33 4.81
C THR A 128 -0.84 5.47 4.41
N SER A 129 -0.92 6.52 5.25
CA SER A 129 -1.79 7.68 5.02
C SER A 129 -1.38 8.56 3.83
N SER A 130 -0.18 8.36 3.28
CA SER A 130 0.21 8.94 1.99
C SER A 130 -0.38 8.20 0.79
N HIS A 131 -0.95 7.01 0.99
CA HIS A 131 -1.41 6.07 -0.04
C HIS A 131 -2.87 5.63 0.18
N GLU A 132 -3.72 6.50 0.72
CA GLU A 132 -5.16 6.23 0.93
C GLU A 132 -5.87 5.68 -0.32
N GLY A 133 -6.88 4.84 -0.10
CA GLY A 133 -7.66 4.21 -1.15
C GLY A 133 -8.19 2.82 -0.79
N PRO A 134 -9.08 2.27 -1.63
CA PRO A 134 -9.87 1.07 -1.33
C PRO A 134 -9.04 -0.21 -1.35
N CYS A 135 -9.51 -1.23 -0.63
CA CYS A 135 -8.96 -2.58 -0.70
C CYS A 135 -10.04 -3.66 -0.67
N GLU A 136 -9.73 -4.83 -1.24
CA GLU A 136 -10.62 -5.98 -1.33
C GLU A 136 -9.85 -7.27 -1.00
N VAL A 137 -10.51 -8.24 -0.35
CA VAL A 137 -10.03 -9.62 -0.27
C VAL A 137 -10.99 -10.53 -1.02
N TRP A 138 -10.40 -11.39 -1.85
CA TRP A 138 -11.06 -12.40 -2.66
C TRP A 138 -10.59 -13.79 -2.28
N CYS A 139 -11.51 -14.76 -2.32
CA CYS A 139 -11.20 -16.18 -2.33
C CYS A 139 -11.69 -16.74 -3.67
N ASP A 140 -10.72 -17.13 -4.51
CA ASP A 140 -10.88 -17.33 -5.95
C ASP A 140 -11.67 -16.18 -6.63
N ASP A 141 -12.93 -16.42 -7.02
CA ASP A 141 -13.83 -15.44 -7.64
C ASP A 141 -14.99 -14.99 -6.72
N THR A 142 -14.85 -15.20 -5.41
CA THR A 142 -15.79 -14.70 -4.40
C THR A 142 -15.19 -13.53 -3.63
N LEU A 143 -15.84 -12.36 -3.66
CA LEU A 143 -15.53 -11.24 -2.78
C LEU A 143 -15.93 -11.59 -1.33
N VAL A 144 -14.95 -11.50 -0.43
CA VAL A 144 -15.09 -11.86 0.99
C VAL A 144 -14.83 -10.72 1.96
N PHE A 145 -14.22 -9.63 1.48
CA PHE A 145 -14.10 -8.34 2.17
C PHE A 145 -13.92 -7.23 1.13
N GLU A 146 -14.54 -6.08 1.37
CA GLU A 146 -14.30 -4.80 0.68
C GLU A 146 -14.27 -3.70 1.74
N ASP A 147 -13.51 -2.63 1.48
CA ASP A 147 -13.52 -1.42 2.29
C ASP A 147 -13.11 -0.20 1.45
N TRP A 148 -13.67 0.96 1.78
CA TRP A 148 -13.58 2.17 0.98
C TRP A 148 -12.20 2.86 1.07
N ASN A 149 -11.49 2.73 2.20
CA ASN A 149 -10.19 3.37 2.44
C ASN A 149 -9.42 2.68 3.58
N CYS A 150 -8.77 1.56 3.25
CA CYS A 150 -8.16 0.70 4.25
C CYS A 150 -7.00 1.34 5.04
N ALA A 151 -6.41 2.42 4.52
CA ALA A 151 -5.37 3.19 5.23
C ALA A 151 -5.93 4.07 6.37
N VAL A 152 -7.22 4.40 6.34
CA VAL A 152 -7.92 5.15 7.39
C VAL A 152 -8.57 4.20 8.40
N ASP A 153 -9.28 3.18 7.92
CA ASP A 153 -10.12 2.34 8.78
C ASP A 153 -9.34 1.18 9.45
N TYR A 154 -8.10 0.86 9.00
CA TYR A 154 -7.25 -0.15 9.62
C TYR A 154 -5.81 0.32 9.89
N THR A 155 -5.63 1.05 10.99
CA THR A 155 -4.35 1.68 11.38
C THR A 155 -3.39 0.80 12.19
N SER A 156 -3.71 -0.48 12.42
CA SER A 156 -2.82 -1.38 13.18
C SER A 156 -1.58 -1.80 12.37
N ASN A 157 -0.46 -2.10 13.05
CA ASN A 157 0.73 -2.67 12.40
C ASN A 157 1.10 -4.03 13.02
N PRO A 158 1.01 -5.16 12.29
CA PRO A 158 0.42 -5.27 10.94
C PRO A 158 -1.08 -4.96 10.93
N VAL A 159 -1.58 -4.61 9.76
CA VAL A 159 -3.00 -4.38 9.48
C VAL A 159 -3.74 -5.71 9.55
N LYS A 160 -4.93 -5.73 10.15
CA LYS A 160 -5.71 -6.96 10.44
C LYS A 160 -7.10 -6.91 9.83
N LEU A 161 -7.18 -7.15 8.52
CA LEU A 161 -8.42 -7.14 7.74
C LEU A 161 -9.34 -8.30 8.16
N PRO A 162 -10.61 -8.03 8.55
CA PRO A 162 -11.62 -9.06 8.67
C PRO A 162 -12.01 -9.57 7.28
N TYR A 163 -12.56 -10.77 7.17
CA TYR A 163 -13.15 -11.27 5.93
C TYR A 163 -14.16 -12.39 6.23
N ASN A 164 -15.08 -12.64 5.31
CA ASN A 164 -16.03 -13.74 5.43
C ASN A 164 -15.34 -15.09 5.13
N LYS A 165 -14.70 -15.64 6.16
CA LYS A 165 -13.98 -16.92 6.09
C LYS A 165 -14.84 -18.09 5.60
N ALA A 166 -16.15 -18.08 5.86
CA ALA A 166 -17.05 -19.15 5.40
C ALA A 166 -17.21 -19.16 3.87
N LYS A 167 -17.19 -18.00 3.21
CA LYS A 167 -17.15 -17.88 1.74
C LYS A 167 -15.83 -18.39 1.11
N CYS A 168 -14.77 -18.57 1.89
CA CYS A 168 -13.48 -19.10 1.45
C CYS A 168 -13.33 -20.61 1.65
N LYS A 169 -14.39 -21.32 2.07
CA LYS A 169 -14.34 -22.78 2.21
C LYS A 169 -14.05 -23.43 0.86
N ASP A 170 -13.09 -24.35 0.82
CA ASP A 170 -12.65 -25.11 -0.37
C ASP A 170 -12.05 -24.25 -1.50
N ALA A 171 -11.83 -22.94 -1.28
CA ALA A 171 -11.17 -22.06 -2.24
C ALA A 171 -9.70 -22.44 -2.44
N SER A 172 -9.18 -22.23 -3.65
CA SER A 172 -7.81 -22.61 -4.05
C SER A 172 -6.79 -21.50 -3.83
N ARG A 173 -7.22 -20.24 -3.76
CA ARG A 173 -6.38 -19.06 -3.56
C ARG A 173 -7.11 -17.98 -2.77
N LEU A 174 -6.37 -17.27 -1.92
CA LEU A 174 -6.77 -15.96 -1.40
C LEU A 174 -5.93 -14.89 -2.11
N THR A 175 -6.57 -13.84 -2.63
CA THR A 175 -5.90 -12.65 -3.20
C THR A 175 -6.41 -11.38 -2.51
N SER A 176 -5.51 -10.51 -2.09
CA SER A 176 -5.79 -9.19 -1.51
C SER A 176 -5.36 -8.10 -2.50
N TYR A 177 -6.26 -7.17 -2.81
CA TYR A 177 -6.06 -6.03 -3.70
C TYR A 177 -6.10 -4.73 -2.90
N TRP A 178 -5.22 -3.76 -3.17
CA TRP A 178 -5.28 -2.40 -2.64
C TRP A 178 -4.85 -1.41 -3.73
N LEU A 179 -5.53 -0.27 -3.84
CA LEU A 179 -5.23 0.76 -4.84
C LEU A 179 -4.91 2.08 -4.14
N ALA A 180 -3.67 2.54 -4.27
CA ALA A 180 -3.19 3.77 -3.64
C ALA A 180 -3.47 4.99 -4.52
N LEU A 181 -4.38 5.85 -4.06
CA LEU A 181 -4.94 7.00 -4.80
C LEU A 181 -4.19 8.32 -4.54
N HIS A 182 -2.96 8.22 -4.03
CA HIS A 182 -2.03 9.32 -3.73
C HIS A 182 -1.84 10.34 -4.87
N GLY A 183 -1.90 9.89 -6.13
CA GLY A 183 -1.82 10.70 -7.34
C GLY A 183 -1.89 9.82 -8.58
N LEU A 184 -1.89 10.41 -9.78
CA LEU A 184 -1.86 9.67 -11.05
C LEU A 184 -0.41 9.34 -11.50
N PRO A 185 -0.18 8.16 -12.11
CA PRO A 185 -1.10 7.02 -12.18
C PRO A 185 -1.22 6.31 -10.83
N TRP A 186 -2.40 5.75 -10.54
CA TRP A 186 -2.64 5.04 -9.28
C TRP A 186 -1.83 3.74 -9.21
N GLN A 187 -1.44 3.33 -8.01
CA GLN A 187 -0.59 2.16 -7.79
C GLN A 187 -1.41 1.00 -7.23
N ALA A 188 -1.49 -0.10 -7.98
CA ALA A 188 -2.25 -1.30 -7.62
C ALA A 188 -1.35 -2.36 -6.98
N TYR A 189 -1.60 -2.69 -5.72
CA TYR A 189 -0.95 -3.76 -4.97
C TYR A 189 -1.86 -5.00 -4.97
N ILE A 190 -1.32 -6.18 -5.31
CA ILE A 190 -2.12 -7.40 -5.52
C ILE A 190 -1.36 -8.60 -4.95
N ASN A 191 -1.63 -9.09 -3.75
CA ASN A 191 -0.86 -10.22 -3.22
C ASN A 191 -1.73 -11.46 -3.04
N CYS A 192 -1.22 -12.63 -3.43
CA CYS A 192 -1.95 -13.88 -3.30
C CYS A 192 -1.18 -14.98 -2.59
N ALA A 193 -1.91 -15.93 -2.01
CA ALA A 193 -1.36 -17.20 -1.57
C ALA A 193 -2.30 -18.34 -1.99
N PRO A 194 -1.78 -19.46 -2.50
CA PRO A 194 -2.56 -20.69 -2.66
C PRO A 194 -3.02 -21.20 -1.30
N LEU A 195 -4.17 -21.87 -1.25
CA LEU A 195 -4.80 -22.33 -0.02
C LEU A 195 -4.74 -23.86 0.11
N THR A 196 -4.51 -24.34 1.33
CA THR A 196 -4.55 -25.78 1.66
C THR A 196 -5.97 -26.33 1.46
N GLY A 197 -6.09 -27.41 0.68
CA GLY A 197 -7.35 -28.16 0.53
C GLY A 197 -8.29 -27.70 -0.59
N GLY A 198 -8.02 -26.57 -1.24
CA GLY A 198 -8.71 -26.21 -2.48
C GLY A 198 -8.25 -27.08 -3.66
N THR A 199 -9.17 -27.44 -4.56
CA THR A 199 -8.85 -28.16 -5.79
C THR A 199 -8.25 -27.20 -6.83
N ALA A 200 -6.95 -26.92 -6.68
CA ALA A 200 -6.20 -26.04 -7.58
C ALA A 200 -6.40 -26.45 -9.05
N ALA A 201 -7.04 -25.57 -9.83
CA ALA A 201 -7.33 -25.80 -11.23
C ALA A 201 -6.04 -25.80 -12.07
N GLY A 202 -5.60 -26.98 -12.49
CA GLY A 202 -4.54 -27.12 -13.48
C GLY A 202 -4.93 -26.50 -14.84
N PRO A 203 -3.97 -26.07 -15.67
CA PRO A 203 -4.25 -25.37 -16.92
C PRO A 203 -4.84 -26.31 -17.98
N THR A 204 -6.16 -26.41 -18.03
CA THR A 204 -6.89 -27.23 -19.01
C THR A 204 -8.15 -26.54 -19.55
N GLY A 205 -8.12 -26.22 -20.85
CA GLY A 205 -9.26 -26.29 -21.78
C GLY A 205 -10.48 -25.42 -21.52
N SER A 206 -10.72 -24.45 -22.40
CA SER A 206 -11.94 -23.63 -22.43
C SER A 206 -13.23 -24.46 -22.54
N SER A 207 -14.22 -24.20 -21.66
CA SER A 207 -15.63 -23.97 -22.03
C SER A 207 -16.54 -23.63 -20.84
N ALA A 208 -17.72 -23.07 -21.16
CA ALA A 208 -18.90 -22.89 -20.31
C ALA A 208 -18.80 -21.87 -19.14
N SER A 209 -19.08 -20.60 -19.45
CA SER A 209 -19.47 -19.60 -18.46
C SER A 209 -20.76 -20.02 -17.73
N SER A 210 -20.75 -20.04 -16.39
CA SER A 210 -21.96 -20.04 -15.58
C SER A 210 -22.13 -18.65 -14.96
N THR A 211 -23.15 -17.90 -15.40
CA THR A 211 -23.38 -16.52 -14.93
C THR A 211 -24.10 -16.54 -13.59
N ALA A 212 -23.35 -16.77 -12.52
CA ALA A 212 -23.81 -16.56 -11.15
C ALA A 212 -23.87 -15.05 -10.87
N SER A 213 -25.01 -14.42 -11.16
CA SER A 213 -25.24 -12.99 -10.90
C SER A 213 -25.38 -12.75 -9.39
N GLN A 214 -24.25 -12.55 -8.72
CA GLN A 214 -24.21 -12.22 -7.30
C GLN A 214 -24.50 -10.72 -7.11
N THR A 215 -25.47 -10.41 -6.24
CA THR A 215 -25.75 -9.02 -5.86
C THR A 215 -24.67 -8.53 -4.91
N LEU A 216 -23.75 -7.71 -5.42
CA LEU A 216 -22.77 -6.99 -4.63
C LEU A 216 -23.46 -5.82 -3.92
N THR A 217 -23.34 -5.78 -2.60
CA THR A 217 -23.77 -4.63 -1.78
C THR A 217 -22.58 -3.67 -1.64
N THR A 218 -22.38 -2.79 -2.63
CA THR A 218 -21.28 -1.83 -2.63
C THR A 218 -21.36 -0.86 -1.45
N THR A 219 -20.32 -0.88 -0.63
CA THR A 219 -20.13 0.06 0.48
C THR A 219 -19.90 1.46 -0.09
N THR A 220 -20.89 2.34 0.05
CA THR A 220 -20.77 3.74 -0.39
C THR A 220 -19.97 4.52 0.64
N ALA A 221 -18.95 5.27 0.19
CA ALA A 221 -18.13 6.11 1.07
C ALA A 221 -19.00 7.06 1.92
N PRO A 222 -18.68 7.25 3.21
CA PRO A 222 -19.56 7.98 4.14
C PRO A 222 -19.66 9.47 3.75
N THR A 223 -20.87 9.88 3.35
CA THR A 223 -21.20 11.31 3.25
C THR A 223 -21.35 11.87 4.65
N GLY A 224 -20.46 12.79 5.03
CA GLY A 224 -20.31 13.25 6.42
C GLY A 224 -21.60 13.83 7.01
N ALA A 225 -22.05 13.25 8.11
CA ALA A 225 -23.17 13.74 8.92
C ALA A 225 -22.67 14.16 10.31
N THR A 226 -23.34 15.15 10.90
CA THR A 226 -22.94 15.80 12.16
C THR A 226 -22.88 14.83 13.34
N ALA A 227 -21.84 14.93 14.16
CA ALA A 227 -21.74 14.18 15.41
C ALA A 227 -22.88 14.56 16.36
N VAL A 228 -23.64 13.55 16.81
CA VAL A 228 -24.58 13.66 17.92
C VAL A 228 -23.89 13.09 19.15
N SER A 229 -23.71 13.90 20.18
CA SER A 229 -23.23 13.43 21.48
C SER A 229 -24.40 12.87 22.29
N GLU A 230 -24.33 11.60 22.66
CA GLU A 230 -25.16 11.05 23.73
C GLU A 230 -24.37 11.09 25.04
N ASP A 231 -24.93 11.77 26.05
CA ASP A 231 -24.43 11.81 27.42
C ASP A 231 -25.23 10.85 28.31
N ALA A 232 -24.54 10.17 29.23
CA ALA A 232 -25.16 9.46 30.35
C ALA A 232 -24.14 9.11 31.46
N SER A 233 -24.16 9.88 32.57
CA SER A 233 -24.05 9.47 34.01
C SER A 233 -23.08 8.33 34.44
N ALA A 234 -22.41 8.32 35.60
CA ALA A 234 -22.17 9.20 36.76
C ALA A 234 -21.15 8.44 37.70
N GLY A 235 -20.59 8.92 38.81
CA GLY A 235 -20.62 10.19 39.56
C GLY A 235 -20.28 9.94 41.06
N ASP A 236 -19.79 10.96 41.77
CA ASP A 236 -19.56 11.03 43.25
C ASP A 236 -18.51 10.06 43.90
N ASP A 237 -17.76 10.42 44.96
CA ASP A 237 -17.51 11.71 45.67
C ASP A 237 -16.20 11.59 46.53
N SER A 238 -15.53 12.72 46.81
CA SER A 238 -14.60 13.00 47.95
C SER A 238 -13.28 12.19 48.11
N ASP A 239 -12.19 12.64 48.76
CA ASP A 239 -11.61 13.92 49.26
C ASP A 239 -10.17 13.55 49.77
N SER A 240 -9.09 14.34 49.85
CA SER A 240 -8.80 15.79 49.75
C SER A 240 -7.33 16.05 49.33
N GLY A 241 -6.86 17.31 49.39
CA GLY A 241 -5.43 17.59 49.65
C GLY A 241 -4.72 18.67 48.81
N ILE A 242 -4.92 19.95 49.16
CA ILE A 242 -4.27 21.16 48.61
C ILE A 242 -2.75 21.04 48.38
N GLY A 243 -2.24 21.54 47.24
CA GLY A 243 -0.80 21.82 47.03
C GLY A 243 -0.46 22.47 45.68
N ASN A 244 -0.04 23.75 45.69
CA ASN A 244 0.52 24.45 44.52
C ASN A 244 2.03 24.17 44.40
N GLU A 245 2.57 24.01 43.17
CA GLU A 245 3.63 24.90 42.63
C GLU A 245 4.06 24.56 41.18
N ALA A 246 4.74 25.54 40.55
CA ALA A 246 5.71 25.43 39.46
C ALA A 246 5.33 24.73 38.14
N GLU A 247 4.72 25.53 37.27
CA GLU A 247 4.99 25.59 35.83
C GLU A 247 6.45 25.24 35.43
N GLN A 248 6.64 24.39 34.41
CA GLN A 248 7.93 24.26 33.71
C GLN A 248 7.71 23.95 32.22
N THR A 249 7.82 24.99 31.38
CA THR A 249 7.80 24.90 29.92
C THR A 249 9.15 24.42 29.38
N THR A 250 9.15 23.40 28.52
CA THR A 250 10.35 22.98 27.78
C THR A 250 10.36 23.57 26.37
N ASP A 251 11.23 24.55 26.11
CA ASP A 251 11.40 25.16 24.79
C ASP A 251 11.86 24.17 23.72
N ALA A 252 11.22 24.23 22.55
CA ALA A 252 11.71 23.59 21.32
C ALA A 252 12.47 24.63 20.47
N PRO A 253 13.71 24.35 20.01
CA PRO A 253 14.49 25.32 19.26
C PRO A 253 13.93 25.55 17.85
N ALA A 254 13.66 26.81 17.51
CA ALA A 254 13.15 27.19 16.20
C ALA A 254 14.20 27.00 15.07
N MET A 255 13.76 26.50 13.91
CA MET A 255 14.61 26.41 12.71
C MET A 255 14.72 27.76 12.01
N THR A 256 15.91 28.37 12.05
CA THR A 256 16.24 29.58 11.27
C THR A 256 16.27 29.30 9.77
N THR A 257 15.40 29.96 9.01
CA THR A 257 15.42 29.91 7.53
C THR A 257 16.61 30.70 6.98
N ALA A 258 17.52 30.04 6.26
CA ALA A 258 18.63 30.70 5.57
C ALA A 258 18.28 30.94 4.09
N ALA A 259 18.41 32.19 3.62
CA ALA A 259 18.07 32.57 2.25
C ALA A 259 19.17 32.20 1.24
N LEU A 260 18.77 31.81 0.03
CA LEU A 260 19.67 31.45 -1.08
C LEU A 260 20.32 32.71 -1.70
N SER A 261 21.64 32.86 -1.53
CA SER A 261 22.44 33.89 -2.20
C SER A 261 22.99 33.40 -3.55
N THR A 262 22.55 33.99 -4.67
CA THR A 262 23.01 33.62 -6.02
C THR A 262 24.43 34.11 -6.32
N SER A 263 25.38 33.19 -6.56
CA SER A 263 26.72 33.51 -7.05
C SER A 263 26.85 33.30 -8.56
N LYS A 264 27.26 34.33 -9.31
CA LYS A 264 27.60 34.21 -10.73
C LYS A 264 28.90 33.41 -10.92
N THR A 265 28.86 32.32 -11.68
CA THR A 265 30.08 31.64 -12.16
C THR A 265 30.65 32.37 -13.37
N ALA A 266 31.97 32.58 -13.40
CA ALA A 266 32.65 33.25 -14.52
C ALA A 266 32.88 32.30 -15.72
N SER A 267 32.95 32.87 -16.92
CA SER A 267 33.29 32.13 -18.15
C SER A 267 34.80 31.91 -18.27
N THR A 268 35.21 30.75 -18.79
CA THR A 268 36.57 30.51 -19.28
C THR A 268 36.53 29.71 -20.59
N ASP A 269 36.89 30.36 -21.69
CA ASP A 269 37.02 29.74 -23.01
C ASP A 269 38.11 28.65 -23.08
N LYS A 270 37.81 27.57 -23.84
CA LYS A 270 38.76 26.86 -24.73
C LYS A 270 38.08 25.72 -25.50
N CYS A 271 37.79 25.92 -26.78
CA CYS A 271 37.61 24.81 -27.73
C CYS A 271 38.02 25.20 -29.17
N SER A 272 39.29 25.01 -29.51
CA SER A 272 39.89 25.51 -30.75
C SER A 272 39.70 24.54 -31.94
N VAL A 273 38.54 24.59 -32.60
CA VAL A 273 38.27 23.74 -33.78
C VAL A 273 38.79 24.37 -35.08
N ARG A 274 39.88 23.83 -35.63
CA ARG A 274 40.42 24.21 -36.95
C ARG A 274 39.47 23.82 -38.09
N ARG A 275 38.78 24.79 -38.71
CA ARG A 275 38.20 24.61 -40.04
C ARG A 275 39.32 24.50 -41.08
N ARG A 276 39.39 23.40 -41.84
CA ARG A 276 40.05 23.37 -43.16
C ARG A 276 39.04 23.83 -44.20
N ARG A 277 39.39 24.84 -44.99
CA ARG A 277 38.67 25.21 -46.21
C ARG A 277 39.26 24.41 -47.36
N ARG A 278 38.42 23.95 -48.28
CA ARG A 278 38.84 23.58 -49.63
C ARG A 278 38.18 24.54 -50.62
N GLU A 279 38.94 24.83 -51.66
CA GLU A 279 38.42 25.08 -53.00
C GLU A 279 38.30 23.71 -53.69
#